data_AF-X0UTN2-F1
#
_entry.id   AF-X0UTN2-F1
#
_cell.length_a   1.000
_cell.length_b   1.000
_cell.length_c   1.000
_cell.angle_alpha   90.00
_cell.angle_beta   90.00
_cell.angle_gamma   90.00
#
_symmetry.space_group_name_H-M   'P 1'
#
loop_
_entity.id
_entity.type
_entity.pdbx_description
1 polymer ?
#
loop_
_entity_poly.entity_id
_entity_poly.type
_entity_poly.pdbx_seq_one_letter_code
_entity_poly.pdbx_strand_id
1 'polypeptide(L)'
;MTLDDLINSPGEWLAVGGQFGDVVISSRVRLARNLKDHYFLSKTTAAQQSEIEQKLFDAITSCDFGKKTFYVDINKTDPLDRQLLVE
;
A
#
# COMPACT_ATOMS: atom_id res chain seq x y z
N MET A 1 -2.47 -8.07 11.60
CA MET A 1 -3.58 -7.31 10.99
C MET A 1 -3.92 -8.04 9.71
N THR A 2 -5.17 -8.45 9.54
CA THR A 2 -5.69 -9.08 8.32
C THR A 2 -6.48 -8.05 7.52
N LEU A 3 -6.90 -8.40 6.31
CA LEU A 3 -7.76 -7.52 5.53
C LEU A 3 -9.13 -7.33 6.19
N ASP A 4 -9.64 -8.33 6.90
CA ASP A 4 -10.89 -8.25 7.68
C ASP A 4 -10.87 -7.15 8.75
N ASP A 5 -9.67 -6.82 9.28
CA ASP A 5 -9.53 -5.74 10.26
C ASP A 5 -9.87 -4.37 9.65
N LEU A 6 -9.70 -4.20 8.32
CA LEU A 6 -10.04 -2.96 7.62
C LEU A 6 -11.55 -2.74 7.50
N ILE A 7 -12.34 -3.82 7.44
CA ILE A 7 -13.81 -3.75 7.37
C ILE A 7 -14.37 -3.13 8.65
N ASN A 8 -13.77 -3.46 9.79
CA ASN A 8 -14.25 -3.06 11.11
C ASN A 8 -13.69 -1.70 11.57
N SER A 9 -12.70 -1.16 10.86
CA SER A 9 -12.04 0.11 11.18
C SER A 9 -11.94 0.97 9.93
N PRO A 10 -12.98 1.76 9.59
CA PRO A 10 -12.92 2.67 8.46
C PRO A 10 -11.69 3.58 8.61
N GLY A 11 -10.94 3.74 7.51
CA GLY A 11 -9.65 4.44 7.55
C GLY A 11 -9.76 5.85 8.13
N GLU A 12 -8.71 6.30 8.82
CA GLU A 12 -8.66 7.64 9.46
C GLU A 12 -8.95 8.80 8.48
N TRP A 13 -8.86 8.58 7.16
CA TRP A 13 -9.21 9.55 6.14
C TRP A 13 -10.72 9.82 5.99
N LEU A 14 -11.57 8.95 6.55
CA LEU A 14 -13.01 9.18 6.72
C LEU A 14 -13.35 9.76 8.11
N ALA A 15 -12.37 9.86 9.01
CA ALA A 15 -12.57 10.45 10.32
C ALA A 15 -12.70 11.97 10.17
N VAL A 16 -13.86 12.50 10.58
CA VAL A 16 -14.13 13.93 10.60
C VAL A 16 -13.25 14.59 11.67
N GLY A 17 -12.38 15.52 11.28
CA GLY A 17 -11.51 16.20 12.27
C GLY A 17 -10.50 17.23 11.74
N GLY A 18 -10.41 17.45 10.42
CA GLY A 18 -9.54 18.48 9.85
C GLY A 18 -10.14 19.89 9.91
N GLN A 19 -9.29 20.92 9.77
CA GLN A 19 -9.67 22.34 9.77
C GLN A 19 -10.81 22.70 8.79
N PHE A 20 -10.98 21.90 7.73
CA PHE A 20 -12.01 22.06 6.69
C PHE A 20 -12.81 20.77 6.46
N GLY A 21 -12.98 19.94 7.50
CA GLY A 21 -13.64 18.63 7.38
C GLY A 21 -15.12 18.67 6.98
N ASP A 22 -15.73 19.86 6.94
CA ASP A 22 -17.07 20.13 6.44
C ASP A 22 -17.15 20.21 4.90
N VAL A 23 -16.01 20.49 4.24
CA VAL A 23 -15.93 20.65 2.77
C VAL A 23 -14.92 19.68 2.15
N VAL A 24 -13.78 19.48 2.79
CA VAL A 24 -12.68 18.66 2.28
C VAL A 24 -12.77 17.25 2.85
N ILE A 25 -13.06 16.28 1.99
CA ILE A 25 -13.18 14.86 2.36
C ILE A 25 -11.81 14.27 2.71
N SER A 26 -10.79 14.45 1.86
CA SER A 26 -9.43 13.94 2.12
C SER A 26 -8.36 14.67 1.29
N SER A 27 -7.10 14.53 1.68
CA SER A 27 -5.92 15.01 0.94
C SER A 27 -4.92 13.87 0.79
N ARG A 28 -4.36 13.68 -0.42
CA ARG A 28 -3.47 12.54 -0.71
C ARG A 28 -2.23 12.97 -1.50
N VAL A 29 -1.05 12.56 -1.04
CA VAL A 29 0.24 12.76 -1.71
C VAL A 29 0.82 11.41 -2.13
N ARG A 30 1.34 11.30 -3.36
CA ARG A 30 1.96 10.09 -3.89
C ARG A 30 3.36 10.39 -4.41
N LEU A 31 4.34 9.58 -4.02
CA LEU A 31 5.72 9.68 -4.47
C LEU A 31 6.10 8.42 -5.26
N ALA A 32 6.26 8.56 -6.58
CA ALA A 32 6.74 7.49 -7.45
C ALA A 32 8.27 7.49 -7.53
N ARG A 33 8.90 6.32 -7.42
CA ARG A 33 10.36 6.11 -7.51
C ARG A 33 10.65 4.85 -8.31
N ASN A 34 11.84 4.81 -8.93
CA ASN A 34 12.38 3.61 -9.58
C ASN A 34 13.65 3.17 -8.85
N LEU A 35 13.94 1.87 -8.89
CA LEU A 35 15.16 1.31 -8.33
C LEU A 35 16.31 1.43 -9.34
N LYS A 36 17.47 1.90 -8.88
CA LYS A 36 18.70 1.89 -9.66
C LYS A 36 19.05 0.45 -10.04
N ASP A 37 19.61 0.25 -11.22
CA ASP A 37 20.09 -1.03 -11.74
C ASP A 37 18.98 -2.08 -11.97
N HIS A 38 17.72 -1.63 -12.07
CA HIS A 38 16.57 -2.46 -12.42
C HIS A 38 15.85 -1.88 -13.64
N TYR A 39 15.28 -2.75 -14.46
CA TYR A 39 14.44 -2.32 -15.57
C TYR A 39 13.12 -1.73 -15.08
N PHE A 40 12.51 -0.86 -15.88
CA PHE A 40 11.11 -0.51 -15.69
C PHE A 40 10.22 -1.75 -15.76
N LEU A 41 9.13 -1.77 -14.98
CA LEU A 41 8.23 -2.92 -14.85
C LEU A 41 7.78 -3.49 -16.20
N SER A 42 7.54 -2.64 -17.21
CA SER A 42 7.14 -3.05 -18.56
C SER A 42 8.17 -3.91 -19.32
N LYS A 43 9.41 -3.99 -18.82
CA LYS A 43 10.52 -4.77 -19.40
C LYS A 43 11.07 -5.84 -18.45
N THR A 44 10.45 -6.01 -17.27
CA THR A 44 10.90 -6.99 -16.28
C THR A 44 10.31 -8.38 -16.56
N THR A 45 11.04 -9.43 -16.19
CA THR A 45 10.50 -10.79 -16.09
C THR A 45 9.83 -11.01 -14.73
N ALA A 46 9.03 -12.06 -14.58
CA ALA A 46 8.43 -12.42 -13.29
C ALA A 46 9.49 -12.63 -12.19
N ALA A 47 10.63 -13.25 -12.52
CA ALA A 47 11.73 -13.45 -11.57
C ALA A 47 12.32 -12.12 -11.09
N GLN A 48 12.51 -11.16 -12.01
CA GLN A 48 12.99 -9.81 -11.67
C GLN A 48 11.98 -9.03 -10.84
N GLN A 49 10.67 -9.22 -11.09
CA GLN A 49 9.62 -8.61 -10.27
C GLN A 49 9.64 -9.14 -8.84
N SER A 50 9.78 -10.46 -8.66
CA SER A 50 9.91 -11.06 -7.33
C SER A 50 11.18 -10.62 -6.59
N GLU A 51 12.30 -10.44 -7.30
CA GLU A 51 13.53 -9.87 -6.72
C GLU A 51 13.32 -8.44 -6.24
N ILE A 52 12.69 -7.59 -7.07
CA ILE A 52 12.33 -6.21 -6.71
C ILE A 52 11.39 -6.20 -5.50
N GLU A 53 10.35 -7.03 -5.51
CA GLU A 53 9.38 -7.17 -4.42
C GLU A 53 10.08 -7.50 -3.11
N GLN A 54 10.90 -8.56 -3.09
CA GLN A 54 11.59 -9.00 -1.87
C GLN A 54 12.52 -7.91 -1.34
N LYS A 55 13.31 -7.28 -2.22
CA LYS A 55 14.22 -6.21 -1.85
C LYS A 55 13.51 -5.01 -1.23
N LEU A 56 12.37 -4.62 -1.80
CA LEU A 56 11.54 -3.53 -1.28
C LEU A 56 10.87 -3.93 0.03
N PHE A 57 10.34 -5.15 0.11
CA PHE A 57 9.70 -5.67 1.32
C PHE A 57 10.68 -5.67 2.51
N ASP A 58 11.90 -6.18 2.33
CA ASP A 58 12.92 -6.21 3.38
C ASP A 58 13.30 -4.79 3.83
N ALA A 59 13.51 -3.87 2.88
CA ALA A 59 13.84 -2.49 3.17
C ALA A 59 12.71 -1.77 3.92
N ILE A 60 11.45 -1.91 3.45
CA ILE A 60 10.28 -1.26 4.04
C ILE A 60 10.00 -1.83 5.44
N THR A 61 10.04 -3.15 5.61
CA THR A 61 9.77 -3.79 6.92
C THR A 61 10.85 -3.51 7.95
N SER A 62 12.07 -3.17 7.52
CA SER A 62 13.13 -2.70 8.43
C SER A 62 12.91 -1.27 8.94
N CYS A 63 12.04 -0.48 8.30
CA CYS A 63 11.72 0.88 8.73
C CYS A 63 10.72 0.87 9.91
N ASP A 64 10.97 1.74 10.88
CA ASP A 64 9.99 2.02 11.93
C ASP A 64 9.01 3.11 11.46
N PHE A 65 7.75 2.71 11.27
CA PHE A 65 6.66 3.62 10.91
C PHE A 65 5.89 4.16 12.12
N GLY A 66 6.26 3.78 13.35
CA GLY A 66 5.58 4.19 14.59
C GLY A 66 4.14 3.67 14.73
N LYS A 67 3.69 2.82 13.82
CA LYS A 67 2.36 2.18 13.79
C LYS A 67 2.49 0.73 13.35
N LYS A 68 1.49 -0.11 13.68
CA LYS A 68 1.42 -1.49 13.18
C LYS A 68 1.19 -1.48 11.67
N THR A 69 2.06 -2.15 10.92
CA THR A 69 1.96 -2.34 9.48
C THR A 69 1.71 -3.81 9.15
N PHE A 70 1.15 -4.09 7.99
CA PHE A 70 1.01 -5.44 7.44
C PHE A 70 1.22 -5.42 5.94
N TYR A 71 1.52 -6.58 5.38
CA TYR A 71 1.80 -6.76 3.97
C TYR A 71 0.69 -7.55 3.29
N VAL A 72 0.34 -7.15 2.08
CA VAL A 72 -0.65 -7.81 1.25
C VAL A 72 -0.04 -8.12 -0.11
N ASP A 73 0.10 -9.41 -0.42
CA ASP A 73 0.50 -9.87 -1.74
C ASP A 73 -0.70 -9.86 -2.68
N ILE A 74 -0.81 -8.80 -3.48
CA ILE A 74 -1.92 -8.59 -4.41
C ILE A 74 -2.10 -9.78 -5.37
N ASN A 75 -1.03 -10.47 -5.77
CA ASN A 75 -1.14 -11.59 -6.71
C ASN A 75 -1.86 -12.80 -6.08
N LYS A 76 -1.79 -12.93 -4.75
CA LYS A 76 -2.43 -14.01 -3.98
C LYS A 76 -3.74 -13.60 -3.32
N THR A 77 -4.08 -12.31 -3.32
CA THR A 77 -5.34 -11.78 -2.78
C THR A 77 -6.53 -12.18 -3.66
N ASP A 78 -7.66 -12.49 -3.05
CA ASP A 78 -8.93 -12.75 -3.72
C ASP A 78 -9.45 -11.48 -4.48
N PRO A 79 -10.19 -11.62 -5.59
CA PRO A 79 -10.70 -10.46 -6.33
C PRO A 79 -11.57 -9.47 -5.52
N LEU A 80 -12.41 -9.94 -4.59
CA LEU A 80 -13.23 -9.09 -3.73
C LEU A 80 -12.35 -8.29 -2.78
N ASP A 81 -11.37 -8.95 -2.17
CA ASP A 81 -10.38 -8.33 -1.30
C ASP A 81 -9.53 -7.28 -2.04
N ARG A 82 -9.18 -7.53 -3.31
CA ARG A 82 -8.51 -6.54 -4.16
C ARG A 82 -9.41 -5.35 -4.44
N GLN A 83 -10.71 -5.58 -4.67
CA GLN A 83 -11.67 -4.51 -4.89
C GLN A 83 -11.79 -3.64 -3.64
N LEU A 84 -11.84 -4.25 -2.44
CA LEU A 84 -11.84 -3.53 -1.17
C LEU A 84 -10.65 -2.57 -1.02
N LEU A 85 -9.47 -2.93 -1.54
CA LEU A 85 -8.27 -2.07 -1.50
C LEU A 85 -8.30 -0.92 -2.51
N VAL A 86 -9.20 -0.96 -3.49
CA VAL A 86 -9.39 0.08 -4.52
C VAL A 86 -10.39 1.14 -4.06
N GLU A 87 -11.47 0.71 -3.40
CA GLU A 87 -12.51 1.58 -2.82
C GLU A 87 -11.97 2.44 -1.66
#